data_AF-A0A242NL41-F1
#
_entry.id   AF-A0A242NL41-F1
#
_cell.length_a   1.000
_cell.length_b   1.000
_cell.length_c   1.000
_cell.angle_alpha   90.00
_cell.angle_beta   90.00
_cell.angle_gamma   90.00
#
_symmetry.space_group_name_H-M   'P 1'
#
loop_
_entity.id
_entity.type
_entity.pdbx_description
1 polymer ?
#
loop_
_entity_poly.entity_id
_entity_poly.type
_entity_poly.pdbx_seq_one_letter_code
_entity_poly.pdbx_strand_id
1 'polypeptide(L)'
;MPSKYRPQIFGWFGDLDKGPHSLPLHDDRLIYANDNYCAFIRQDHNDQIFYTCIYFVGIILGIILIVGFPFCIFGFNDSKIGDKLTIVGIIGFITCCFVLYLAIPEFYQNAFSRLGNPIIFNRKTGKVYVNESYFFNFKILRHPKVFLQPKKRRIQEYDWNDMHGVIIHNFSRNALISTVLMVCEPGTHQVIDHVMLDPAQPGAGSFHVWCWINSFMVNYESADIDDGEYKTDEEAKFKEDMIEGEGWPEWMVEAFNATSLEELAAIKHKYNIKQ
;
A
#
# COMPACT_ATOMS: atom_id res chain seq x y z
N MET A 1 -23.34 -4.97 10.52
CA MET A 1 -23.06 -6.26 11.20
C MET A 1 -21.60 -6.22 11.65
N PRO A 2 -21.21 -6.82 12.78
CA PRO A 2 -19.80 -6.89 13.15
C PRO A 2 -19.01 -7.75 12.16
N SER A 3 -17.82 -7.32 11.75
CA SER A 3 -16.92 -8.09 10.87
C SER A 3 -16.71 -9.52 11.37
N LYS A 4 -16.65 -10.46 10.43
CA LYS A 4 -16.23 -11.84 10.72
C LYS A 4 -14.73 -11.93 11.02
N TYR A 5 -13.92 -11.01 10.52
CA TYR A 5 -12.46 -11.00 10.67
C TYR A 5 -12.00 -10.33 11.97
N ARG A 6 -11.04 -10.95 12.68
CA ARG A 6 -10.57 -10.51 14.01
C ARG A 6 -9.04 -10.55 14.15
N PRO A 7 -8.39 -9.54 14.73
CA PRO A 7 -8.97 -8.29 15.23
C PRO A 7 -9.43 -7.37 14.09
N GLN A 8 -10.40 -6.51 14.39
CA GLN A 8 -10.85 -5.49 13.44
C GLN A 8 -9.83 -4.36 13.39
N ILE A 9 -9.57 -3.83 12.20
CA ILE A 9 -8.77 -2.62 12.04
C ILE A 9 -9.61 -1.37 12.28
N PHE A 10 -8.96 -0.30 12.70
CA PHE A 10 -9.61 0.98 12.95
C PHE A 10 -10.26 1.53 11.66
N GLY A 11 -11.48 2.07 11.80
CA GLY A 11 -12.25 2.59 10.67
C GLY A 11 -12.99 1.55 9.84
N TRP A 12 -13.15 0.32 10.34
CA TRP A 12 -13.94 -0.72 9.67
C TRP A 12 -15.34 -0.24 9.25
N PHE A 13 -15.72 -0.54 8.01
CA PHE A 13 -17.02 -0.19 7.44
C PHE A 13 -17.82 -1.43 7.01
N GLY A 14 -17.19 -2.38 6.32
CA GLY A 14 -17.87 -3.56 5.77
C GLY A 14 -16.91 -4.65 5.34
N ASP A 15 -17.38 -5.90 5.37
CA ASP A 15 -16.66 -7.04 4.81
C ASP A 15 -17.06 -7.20 3.34
N LEU A 16 -16.09 -7.54 2.48
CA LEU A 16 -16.33 -7.90 1.09
C LEU A 16 -16.28 -9.41 0.95
N ASP A 17 -17.38 -9.99 0.45
CA ASP A 17 -17.41 -11.41 0.18
C ASP A 17 -16.67 -11.74 -1.12
N LYS A 18 -16.06 -12.93 -1.13
CA LYS A 18 -15.52 -13.51 -2.36
C LYS A 18 -16.67 -14.07 -3.18
N GLY A 19 -16.63 -13.84 -4.47
CA GLY A 19 -17.60 -14.39 -5.40
C GLY A 19 -17.35 -13.89 -6.81
N PRO A 20 -17.88 -14.59 -7.82
CA PRO A 20 -17.84 -14.10 -9.19
C PRO A 20 -18.77 -12.88 -9.30
N HIS A 21 -18.26 -11.81 -9.91
CA HIS A 21 -19.04 -10.62 -10.17
C HIS A 21 -19.00 -10.34 -11.67
N SER A 22 -20.17 -10.05 -12.26
CA SER A 22 -20.28 -9.64 -13.66
C SER A 22 -20.00 -8.14 -13.77
N LEU A 23 -18.75 -7.76 -13.60
CA LEU A 23 -18.30 -6.38 -13.74
C LEU A 23 -17.11 -6.35 -14.70
N PRO A 24 -17.34 -6.01 -15.98
CA PRO A 24 -16.26 -5.53 -16.83
C PRO A 24 -15.96 -4.12 -16.33
N LEU A 25 -14.90 -3.97 -15.53
CA LEU A 25 -14.40 -2.65 -15.22
C LEU A 25 -12.93 -2.58 -15.57
N HIS A 26 -12.66 -1.70 -16.53
CA HIS A 26 -11.34 -1.16 -16.78
C HIS A 26 -11.02 -0.19 -15.64
N ASP A 27 -9.96 -0.49 -14.88
CA ASP A 27 -9.41 0.38 -13.85
C ASP A 27 -7.95 0.63 -14.23
N ASP A 28 -7.57 1.91 -14.35
CA ASP A 28 -6.22 2.34 -14.78
C ASP A 28 -5.09 1.80 -13.88
N ARG A 29 -5.43 1.25 -12.72
CA ARG A 29 -4.47 0.63 -11.81
C ARG A 29 -4.12 -0.80 -12.17
N LEU A 30 -4.95 -1.48 -12.97
CA LEU A 30 -4.57 -2.75 -13.58
C LEU A 30 -3.55 -2.45 -14.68
N ILE A 31 -2.28 -2.65 -14.36
CA ILE A 31 -1.17 -2.30 -15.27
C ILE A 31 -0.69 -3.49 -16.10
N TYR A 32 -1.09 -4.70 -15.73
CA TYR A 32 -0.75 -5.91 -16.48
C TYR A 32 -1.72 -7.03 -16.13
N ALA A 33 -2.18 -7.78 -17.14
CA ALA A 33 -2.88 -9.04 -16.97
C ALA A 33 -2.52 -9.98 -18.12
N ASN A 34 -2.35 -11.24 -17.80
CA ASN A 34 -2.29 -12.33 -18.77
C ASN A 34 -3.02 -13.55 -18.21
N ASP A 35 -2.93 -14.65 -18.93
CA ASP A 35 -3.58 -15.89 -18.53
C ASP A 35 -3.05 -16.53 -17.24
N ASN A 36 -1.93 -16.07 -16.70
CA ASN A 36 -1.28 -16.62 -15.51
C ASN A 36 -1.44 -15.72 -14.29
N TYR A 37 -1.16 -14.42 -14.45
CA TYR A 37 -1.16 -13.44 -13.37
C TYR A 37 -1.61 -12.06 -13.84
N CYS A 38 -2.02 -11.23 -12.87
CA CYS A 38 -2.29 -9.81 -13.05
C CYS A 38 -1.57 -8.97 -12.00
N ALA A 39 -1.37 -7.68 -12.28
CA ALA A 39 -0.66 -6.75 -11.42
C ALA A 39 -1.43 -5.42 -11.28
N PHE A 40 -1.61 -4.99 -10.03
CA PHE A 40 -2.28 -3.73 -9.70
C PHE A 40 -1.35 -2.75 -9.03
N ILE A 41 -1.27 -1.51 -9.54
CA ILE A 41 -0.69 -0.39 -8.79
C ILE A 41 -1.67 0.12 -7.74
N ARG A 42 -1.14 0.86 -6.78
CA ARG A 42 -1.94 1.36 -5.65
C ARG A 42 -1.89 2.87 -5.51
N GLN A 43 -1.15 3.52 -6.40
CA GLN A 43 -1.02 4.95 -6.43
C GLN A 43 -0.71 5.41 -7.84
N ASP A 44 -1.45 6.42 -8.29
CA ASP A 44 -1.25 7.00 -9.61
C ASP A 44 0.00 7.86 -9.64
N HIS A 45 0.61 7.97 -10.82
CA HIS A 45 1.87 8.70 -11.00
C HIS A 45 1.76 10.17 -10.60
N ASN A 46 0.67 10.83 -11.01
CA ASN A 46 0.43 12.23 -10.72
C ASN A 46 0.25 12.48 -9.23
N ASP A 47 -0.51 11.62 -8.56
CA ASP A 47 -0.72 11.68 -7.11
C ASP A 47 0.59 11.48 -6.36
N GLN A 48 1.40 10.50 -6.77
CA GLN A 48 2.70 10.25 -6.17
C GLN A 48 3.62 11.49 -6.25
N ILE A 49 3.73 12.12 -7.42
CA ILE A 49 4.52 13.34 -7.58
C ILE A 49 3.96 14.47 -6.72
N PHE A 50 2.65 14.68 -6.78
CA PHE A 50 1.97 15.75 -6.07
C PHE A 50 2.19 15.65 -4.55
N TYR A 51 1.94 14.49 -3.95
CA TYR A 51 2.14 14.27 -2.52
C TYR A 51 3.62 14.33 -2.14
N THR A 52 4.53 13.82 -2.98
CA THR A 52 5.98 13.97 -2.75
C THR A 52 6.36 15.44 -2.62
N CYS A 53 5.91 16.28 -3.55
CA CYS A 53 6.19 17.72 -3.54
C CYS A 53 5.59 18.43 -2.33
N ILE A 54 4.32 18.16 -2.00
CA ILE A 54 3.65 18.77 -0.84
C ILE A 54 4.38 18.43 0.46
N TYR A 55 4.68 17.15 0.69
CA TYR A 55 5.34 16.75 1.92
C TYR A 55 6.79 17.23 1.96
N PHE A 56 7.49 17.30 0.82
CA PHE A 56 8.83 17.89 0.76
C PHE A 56 8.85 19.36 1.17
N VAL A 57 7.95 20.18 0.62
CA VAL A 57 7.80 21.59 1.00
C VAL A 57 7.40 21.71 2.47
N GLY A 58 6.44 20.88 2.92
CA GLY A 58 6.00 20.85 4.31
C GLY A 58 7.13 20.50 5.29
N ILE A 59 8.03 19.59 4.93
CA ILE A 59 9.20 19.23 5.73
C ILE A 59 10.17 20.41 5.82
N ILE A 60 10.48 21.08 4.71
CA ILE A 60 11.38 22.25 4.70
C ILE A 60 10.82 23.36 5.59
N LEU A 61 9.55 23.71 5.42
CA LEU A 61 8.88 24.73 6.25
C LEU A 61 8.85 24.32 7.72
N GLY A 62 8.55 23.05 8.00
CA GLY A 62 8.55 22.51 9.36
C GLY A 62 9.91 22.61 10.03
N ILE A 63 11.00 22.31 9.32
CA ILE A 63 12.37 22.44 9.83
C ILE A 63 12.70 23.91 10.12
N ILE A 64 12.38 24.83 9.21
CA ILE A 64 12.58 26.27 9.41
C ILE A 64 11.87 26.74 10.69
N LEU A 65 10.60 26.33 10.87
CA LEU A 65 9.82 26.69 12.05
C LEU A 65 10.40 26.07 13.34
N ILE A 66 10.85 24.82 13.31
CA ILE A 66 11.50 24.17 14.46
C ILE A 66 12.76 24.92 14.90
N VAL A 67 13.56 25.39 13.95
CA VAL A 67 14.76 26.20 14.25
C VAL A 67 14.38 27.61 14.69
N GLY A 68 13.26 28.15 14.21
CA GLY A 68 12.75 29.48 14.56
C GLY A 68 12.14 29.59 15.95
N PHE A 69 11.37 28.59 16.41
CA PHE A 69 10.67 28.66 17.70
C PHE A 69 11.56 28.83 18.94
N PRO A 70 12.79 28.27 19.00
CA PRO A 70 13.76 28.59 20.06
C PRO A 70 14.00 30.10 20.26
N PHE A 71 13.97 30.91 19.19
CA PHE A 71 14.08 32.37 19.32
C PHE A 71 12.89 32.98 20.05
N CYS A 72 11.68 32.45 19.86
CA CYS A 72 10.51 32.87 20.64
C CYS A 72 10.58 32.44 22.11
N ILE A 73 11.18 31.27 22.38
CA ILE A 73 11.30 30.71 23.74
C ILE A 73 12.33 31.47 24.57
N PHE A 74 13.53 31.69 24.02
CA PHE A 74 14.66 32.25 24.75
C PHE A 74 14.92 33.73 24.46
N GLY A 75 14.60 34.21 23.26
CA GLY A 75 14.99 35.55 22.79
C GLY A 75 14.15 36.71 23.34
N PHE A 76 12.98 36.44 23.92
CA PHE A 76 12.05 37.48 24.39
C PHE A 76 11.69 37.37 25.88
N ASN A 77 12.43 36.56 26.65
CA ASN A 77 12.12 36.26 28.05
C ASN A 77 12.05 37.52 28.94
N ASP A 78 12.86 38.56 28.64
CA ASP A 78 12.90 39.81 29.40
C ASP A 78 11.88 40.87 28.92
N SER A 79 11.04 40.55 27.94
CA SER A 79 10.05 41.49 27.39
C SER A 79 8.73 41.48 28.16
N LYS A 80 7.96 42.57 28.09
CA LYS A 80 6.60 42.66 28.72
C LYS A 80 5.61 41.59 28.23
N ILE A 81 5.90 40.94 27.10
CA ILE A 81 5.07 39.90 26.49
C ILE A 81 5.82 38.55 26.51
N GLY A 82 6.98 38.47 27.20
CA GLY A 82 7.90 37.34 27.19
C GLY A 82 7.22 36.02 27.51
N ASP A 83 6.54 35.94 28.66
CA ASP A 83 5.82 34.73 29.08
C ASP A 83 4.83 34.21 28.02
N LYS A 84 4.11 35.11 27.33
CA LYS A 84 3.15 34.75 26.28
C LYS A 84 3.87 34.23 25.03
N LEU A 85 4.97 34.87 24.63
CA LEU A 85 5.78 34.45 23.48
C LEU A 85 6.48 33.11 23.74
N THR A 86 6.91 32.87 24.97
CA THR A 86 7.50 31.59 25.39
C THR A 86 6.49 30.46 25.31
N ILE A 87 5.25 30.66 25.79
CA ILE A 87 4.17 29.67 25.67
C ILE A 87 3.86 29.38 24.19
N VAL A 88 3.72 30.41 23.37
CA VAL A 88 3.49 30.26 21.92
C VAL A 88 4.65 29.50 21.26
N GLY A 89 5.89 29.81 21.63
CA GLY A 89 7.09 29.14 21.14
C GLY A 89 7.11 27.65 21.49
N ILE A 90 6.76 27.29 22.73
CA ILE A 90 6.69 25.88 23.16
C ILE A 90 5.60 25.13 22.39
N ILE A 91 4.38 25.68 22.30
CA ILE A 91 3.26 25.06 21.58
C ILE A 91 3.61 24.90 20.10
N GLY A 92 4.18 25.94 19.49
CA GLY A 92 4.63 25.93 18.10
C GLY A 92 5.68 24.86 17.84
N PHE A 93 6.70 24.77 18.70
CA PHE A 93 7.75 23.77 18.60
C PHE A 93 7.19 22.33 18.65
N ILE A 94 6.35 22.04 19.66
CA ILE A 94 5.72 20.71 19.82
C ILE A 94 4.87 20.38 18.60
N THR A 95 4.08 21.34 18.12
CA THR A 95 3.22 21.17 16.94
C THR A 95 4.05 20.85 15.70
N CYS A 96 5.15 21.56 15.47
CA CYS A 96 6.02 21.28 14.33
C CYS A 96 6.71 19.91 14.42
N CYS A 97 7.17 19.50 15.61
CA CYS A 97 7.69 18.14 15.81
C CYS A 97 6.64 17.08 15.45
N PHE A 98 5.40 17.28 15.87
CA PHE A 98 4.30 16.37 15.54
C PHE A 98 3.99 16.34 14.04
N VAL A 99 3.93 17.51 13.39
CA VAL A 99 3.72 17.61 11.94
C VAL A 99 4.83 16.91 11.16
N LEU A 100 6.11 17.11 11.51
CA LEU A 100 7.22 16.43 10.84
C LEU A 100 7.18 14.92 11.05
N TYR A 101 6.81 14.46 12.26
CA TYR A 101 6.67 13.03 12.55
C TYR A 101 5.63 12.35 11.65
N LEU A 102 4.58 13.07 11.22
CA LEU A 102 3.59 12.57 10.27
C LEU A 102 4.02 12.77 8.81
N ALA A 103 4.63 13.91 8.47
CA ALA A 103 4.98 14.27 7.10
C ALA A 103 6.16 13.46 6.52
N ILE A 104 7.18 13.14 7.33
CA ILE A 104 8.37 12.39 6.89
C ILE A 104 7.99 10.98 6.37
N PRO A 105 7.19 10.17 7.09
CA PRO A 105 6.70 8.90 6.58
C PRO A 105 5.98 9.00 5.24
N GLU A 106 5.09 9.98 5.09
CA GLU A 106 4.33 10.18 3.86
C GLU A 106 5.27 10.58 2.72
N PHE A 107 6.22 11.48 2.96
CA PHE A 107 7.25 11.79 1.97
C PHE A 107 8.02 10.54 1.55
N TYR A 108 8.49 9.71 2.50
CA TYR A 108 9.25 8.49 2.17
C TYR A 108 8.42 7.49 1.37
N GLN A 109 7.16 7.29 1.73
CA GLN A 109 6.30 6.41 0.98
C GLN A 109 6.18 6.87 -0.47
N ASN A 110 5.93 8.16 -0.71
CA ASN A 110 5.75 8.71 -2.05
C ASN A 110 7.07 8.85 -2.83
N ALA A 111 8.20 9.07 -2.16
CA ALA A 111 9.51 9.21 -2.81
C ALA A 111 10.19 7.87 -3.12
N PHE A 112 9.92 6.82 -2.32
CA PHE A 112 10.64 5.53 -2.40
C PHE A 112 9.76 4.32 -2.73
N SER A 113 8.46 4.50 -2.98
CA SER A 113 7.58 3.43 -3.45
C SER A 113 7.11 3.75 -4.85
N ARG A 114 7.53 2.99 -5.86
CA ARG A 114 7.13 3.25 -7.25
C ARG A 114 5.65 2.89 -7.45
N LEU A 115 4.79 3.88 -7.67
CA LEU A 115 3.33 3.74 -7.86
C LEU A 115 2.64 2.92 -6.76
N GLY A 116 3.12 3.06 -5.53
CA GLY A 116 2.66 2.28 -4.38
C GLY A 116 3.17 0.82 -4.36
N ASN A 117 3.96 0.41 -5.35
CA ASN A 117 4.43 -0.94 -5.66
C ASN A 117 3.30 -1.92 -5.98
N PRO A 118 3.44 -2.70 -7.07
CA PRO A 118 2.34 -3.51 -7.54
C PRO A 118 2.09 -4.71 -6.63
N ILE A 119 0.82 -5.10 -6.51
CA ILE A 119 0.42 -6.41 -5.98
C ILE A 119 0.20 -7.33 -7.17
N ILE A 120 0.82 -8.50 -7.14
CA ILE A 120 0.73 -9.48 -8.22
C ILE A 120 -0.11 -10.66 -7.76
N PHE A 121 -1.15 -10.99 -8.51
CA PHE A 121 -2.04 -12.12 -8.24
C PHE A 121 -1.84 -13.17 -9.33
N ASN A 122 -1.45 -14.38 -8.96
CA ASN A 122 -1.29 -15.49 -9.90
C ASN A 122 -2.43 -16.49 -9.71
N ARG A 123 -3.31 -16.59 -10.71
CA ARG A 123 -4.50 -17.45 -10.66
C ARG A 123 -4.19 -18.93 -10.84
N LYS A 124 -3.08 -19.28 -11.51
CA LYS A 124 -2.67 -20.68 -11.73
C LYS A 124 -2.12 -21.34 -10.46
N THR A 125 -1.44 -20.55 -9.62
CA THR A 125 -0.86 -21.01 -8.35
C THR A 125 -1.72 -20.64 -7.14
N GLY A 126 -2.69 -19.74 -7.29
CA GLY A 126 -3.49 -19.22 -6.18
C GLY A 126 -2.68 -18.38 -5.21
N LYS A 127 -1.56 -17.80 -5.65
CA LYS A 127 -0.65 -17.01 -4.80
C LYS A 127 -0.72 -15.52 -5.09
N VAL A 128 -0.50 -14.73 -4.05
CA VAL A 128 -0.43 -13.28 -4.12
C VAL A 128 0.92 -12.81 -3.61
N TYR A 129 1.60 -12.00 -4.41
CA TYR A 129 2.94 -11.51 -4.12
C TYR A 129 2.90 -10.01 -3.86
N VAL A 130 3.49 -9.61 -2.74
CA VAL A 130 3.53 -8.22 -2.29
C VAL A 130 4.98 -7.83 -2.04
N ASN A 131 5.42 -6.76 -2.70
CA ASN A 131 6.70 -6.11 -2.43
C ASN A 131 6.46 -4.62 -2.17
N GLU A 132 6.11 -4.28 -0.93
CA GLU A 132 5.76 -2.91 -0.58
C GLU A 132 6.80 -2.22 0.30
N SER A 133 6.86 -0.89 0.22
CA SER A 133 7.59 -0.11 1.20
C SER A 133 6.98 -0.34 2.57
N TYR A 134 7.84 -0.47 3.59
CA TYR A 134 7.39 -0.61 4.97
C TYR A 134 6.52 0.58 5.43
N PHE A 135 6.66 1.75 4.78
CA PHE A 135 5.85 2.94 5.05
C PHE A 135 4.42 2.85 4.51
N PHE A 136 4.14 1.98 3.54
CA PHE A 136 2.80 1.82 2.97
C PHE A 136 1.82 1.11 3.90
N ASN A 137 2.33 0.35 4.88
CA ASN A 137 1.53 -0.39 5.85
C ASN A 137 0.72 0.57 6.75
N PHE A 138 -0.55 0.22 7.00
CA PHE A 138 -1.49 1.00 7.81
C PHE A 138 -1.11 0.94 9.29
N LYS A 139 -0.14 1.75 9.70
CA LYS A 139 0.23 1.96 11.10
C LYS A 139 0.14 3.44 11.43
N ILE A 140 -0.78 3.78 12.34
CA ILE A 140 -1.01 5.15 12.85
C ILE A 140 0.29 5.72 13.46
N LEU A 141 1.08 4.88 14.13
CA LEU A 141 2.34 5.25 14.74
C LEU A 141 3.45 4.34 14.22
N ARG A 142 4.49 4.94 13.63
CA ARG A 142 5.65 4.23 13.11
C ARG A 142 6.83 4.44 14.04
N HIS A 143 7.50 3.35 14.41
CA HIS A 143 8.66 3.45 15.29
C HIS A 143 9.76 4.32 14.61
N PRO A 144 10.35 5.33 15.27
CA PRO A 144 11.27 6.29 14.62
C PRO A 144 12.49 5.65 13.94
N LYS A 145 12.98 4.52 14.47
CA LYS A 145 14.07 3.74 13.84
C LYS A 145 13.79 3.35 12.38
N VAL A 146 12.52 3.25 11.98
CA VAL A 146 12.13 2.94 10.61
C VAL A 146 12.50 4.08 9.66
N PHE A 147 12.54 5.34 10.14
CA PHE A 147 12.95 6.51 9.34
C PHE A 147 14.42 6.41 8.88
N LEU A 148 15.24 5.62 9.57
CA LEU A 148 16.62 5.36 9.17
C LEU A 148 16.72 4.32 8.04
N GLN A 149 15.60 3.71 7.66
CA GLN A 149 15.54 2.64 6.67
C GLN A 149 14.46 2.93 5.62
N PRO A 150 14.55 4.06 4.87
CA PRO A 150 13.52 4.47 3.90
C PRO A 150 13.30 3.45 2.78
N LYS A 151 14.33 2.66 2.45
CA LYS A 151 14.28 1.60 1.43
C LYS A 151 13.89 0.23 1.98
N LYS A 152 13.56 0.11 3.28
CA LYS A 152 13.15 -1.19 3.83
C LYS A 152 11.81 -1.60 3.24
N ARG A 153 11.77 -2.81 2.69
CA ARG A 153 10.59 -3.38 2.03
C ARG A 153 10.03 -4.55 2.84
N ARG A 154 8.73 -4.77 2.72
CA ARG A 154 8.02 -5.97 3.13
C ARG A 154 7.76 -6.78 1.88
N ILE A 155 8.43 -7.93 1.79
CA ILE A 155 8.31 -8.87 0.70
C ILE A 155 7.64 -10.12 1.25
N GLN A 156 6.46 -10.44 0.75
CA GLN A 156 5.61 -11.50 1.28
C GLN A 156 4.85 -12.23 0.16
N GLU A 157 4.64 -13.52 0.36
CA GLU A 157 3.76 -14.36 -0.44
C GLU A 157 2.58 -14.78 0.44
N TYR A 158 1.37 -14.71 -0.12
CA TYR A 158 0.15 -15.14 0.54
C TYR A 158 -0.62 -16.14 -0.30
N ASP A 159 -1.41 -16.98 0.37
CA ASP A 159 -2.44 -17.77 -0.31
C ASP A 159 -3.67 -16.91 -0.56
N TRP A 160 -4.15 -16.90 -1.80
CA TRP A 160 -5.36 -16.17 -2.16
C TRP A 160 -6.55 -16.60 -1.30
N ASN A 161 -6.67 -17.89 -0.96
CA ASN A 161 -7.79 -18.40 -0.19
C ASN A 161 -7.92 -17.75 1.19
N ASP A 162 -6.79 -17.41 1.79
CA ASP A 162 -6.69 -16.82 3.13
C ASP A 162 -6.71 -15.27 3.11
N MET A 163 -6.75 -14.66 1.93
CA MET A 163 -6.87 -13.21 1.75
C MET A 163 -8.33 -12.79 1.56
N HIS A 164 -8.78 -11.76 2.29
CA HIS A 164 -10.17 -11.32 2.26
C HIS A 164 -10.33 -9.81 2.17
N GLY A 165 -11.21 -9.33 1.30
CA GLY A 165 -11.48 -7.90 1.14
C GLY A 165 -12.29 -7.33 2.31
N VAL A 166 -11.88 -6.15 2.78
CA VAL A 166 -12.58 -5.36 3.79
C VAL A 166 -12.53 -3.90 3.38
N ILE A 167 -13.66 -3.21 3.56
CA ILE A 167 -13.77 -1.77 3.39
C ILE A 167 -13.52 -1.07 4.72
N ILE A 168 -12.67 -0.05 4.68
CA ILE A 168 -12.44 0.85 5.81
C ILE A 168 -12.59 2.32 5.41
N HIS A 169 -12.89 3.15 6.39
CA HIS A 169 -12.58 4.57 6.36
C HIS A 169 -11.10 4.77 6.70
N ASN A 170 -10.33 5.20 5.71
CA ASN A 170 -8.93 5.52 5.88
C ASN A 170 -8.77 6.94 6.42
N PHE A 171 -8.82 7.06 7.74
CA PHE A 171 -8.64 8.35 8.42
C PHE A 171 -7.25 8.97 8.22
N SER A 172 -6.22 8.19 7.84
CA SER A 172 -4.91 8.75 7.45
C SER A 172 -4.91 9.38 6.05
N ARG A 173 -5.92 9.13 5.22
CA ARG A 173 -6.07 9.68 3.87
C ARG A 173 -7.47 10.26 3.66
N ASN A 174 -7.77 11.34 4.39
CA ASN A 174 -9.01 12.13 4.24
C ASN A 174 -10.33 11.35 4.50
N ALA A 175 -10.30 10.29 5.31
CA ALA A 175 -11.46 9.44 5.62
C ALA A 175 -12.13 8.81 4.39
N LEU A 176 -11.39 8.73 3.28
CA LEU A 176 -11.85 8.07 2.06
C LEU A 176 -12.06 6.58 2.29
N ILE A 177 -12.94 6.02 1.47
CA ILE A 177 -13.21 4.60 1.47
C ILE A 177 -11.99 3.92 0.85
N SER A 178 -11.41 2.97 1.59
CA SER A 178 -10.26 2.18 1.17
C SER A 178 -10.57 0.70 1.28
N THR A 179 -10.01 -0.08 0.36
CA THR A 179 -10.09 -1.53 0.42
C THR A 179 -8.77 -2.11 0.92
N VAL A 180 -8.86 -2.90 1.97
CA VAL A 180 -7.75 -3.62 2.58
C VAL A 180 -8.00 -5.11 2.45
N LEU A 181 -6.96 -5.85 2.08
CA LEU A 181 -6.95 -7.29 2.12
C LEU A 181 -6.48 -7.73 3.50
N MET A 182 -7.35 -8.43 4.23
CA MET A 182 -7.03 -9.12 5.46
C MET A 182 -6.43 -10.47 5.14
N VAL A 183 -5.23 -10.74 5.66
CA VAL A 183 -4.61 -12.06 5.59
C VAL A 183 -4.97 -12.79 6.88
N CYS A 184 -5.69 -13.91 6.76
CA CYS A 184 -6.13 -14.72 7.89
C CYS A 184 -5.26 -15.97 8.06
N GLU A 185 -5.27 -16.58 9.26
CA GLU A 185 -4.74 -17.93 9.42
C GLU A 185 -5.63 -18.92 8.63
N PRO A 186 -5.03 -19.94 7.99
CA PRO A 186 -5.75 -20.86 7.12
C PRO A 186 -7.00 -21.46 7.78
N GLY A 187 -8.14 -21.34 7.09
CA GLY A 187 -9.42 -21.88 7.56
C GLY A 187 -10.04 -21.14 8.76
N THR A 188 -9.51 -19.98 9.14
CA THR A 188 -10.01 -19.17 10.24
C THR A 188 -10.38 -17.76 9.78
N HIS A 189 -10.95 -16.97 10.69
CA HIS A 189 -11.12 -15.52 10.50
C HIS A 189 -10.14 -14.69 11.36
N GLN A 190 -9.06 -15.32 11.82
CA GLN A 190 -8.03 -14.68 12.63
C GLN A 190 -7.03 -13.96 11.72
N VAL A 191 -7.06 -12.63 11.72
CA VAL A 191 -6.20 -11.76 10.93
C VAL A 191 -4.79 -11.76 11.50
N ILE A 192 -3.82 -12.17 10.69
CA ILE A 192 -2.39 -12.17 11.02
C ILE A 192 -1.64 -11.05 10.33
N ASP A 193 -2.16 -10.56 9.20
CA ASP A 193 -1.57 -9.47 8.47
C ASP A 193 -2.61 -8.74 7.61
N HIS A 194 -2.21 -7.64 7.00
CA HIS A 194 -3.05 -6.90 6.06
C HIS A 194 -2.22 -6.35 4.90
N VAL A 195 -2.88 -6.10 3.78
CA VAL A 195 -2.29 -5.50 2.58
C VAL A 195 -3.28 -4.45 2.08
N MET A 196 -2.82 -3.21 1.98
CA MET A 196 -3.63 -2.14 1.39
C MET A 196 -3.74 -2.41 -0.11
N LEU A 197 -4.96 -2.64 -0.62
CA LEU A 197 -5.24 -2.84 -2.04
C LEU A 197 -5.57 -1.51 -2.71
N ASP A 198 -6.47 -0.75 -2.10
CA ASP A 198 -6.91 0.55 -2.61
C ASP A 198 -6.82 1.60 -1.49
N PRO A 199 -5.80 2.47 -1.50
CA PRO A 199 -5.59 3.40 -0.41
C PRO A 199 -6.49 4.64 -0.42
N ALA A 200 -7.18 4.98 -1.53
CA ALA A 200 -8.01 6.18 -1.57
C ALA A 200 -8.89 6.24 -2.84
N GLN A 201 -10.21 6.10 -2.67
CA GLN A 201 -11.15 6.51 -3.72
C GLN A 201 -12.38 7.26 -3.19
N PRO A 202 -12.92 8.20 -4.00
CA PRO A 202 -14.31 8.63 -3.87
C PRO A 202 -15.25 7.54 -4.39
N GLY A 203 -16.19 7.09 -3.56
CA GLY A 203 -17.30 6.22 -4.00
C GLY A 203 -16.94 4.72 -4.10
N ALA A 204 -17.43 4.07 -5.15
CA ALA A 204 -17.52 2.60 -5.25
C ALA A 204 -16.37 1.91 -6.00
N GLY A 205 -15.38 2.62 -6.56
CA GLY A 205 -14.38 1.97 -7.42
C GLY A 205 -13.42 1.00 -6.70
N SER A 206 -13.26 1.14 -5.39
CA SER A 206 -12.55 0.14 -4.57
C SER A 206 -13.26 -1.23 -4.52
N PHE A 207 -14.59 -1.24 -4.64
CA PHE A 207 -15.38 -2.48 -4.78
C PHE A 207 -15.19 -3.11 -6.16
N HIS A 208 -15.07 -2.31 -7.22
CA HIS A 208 -14.90 -2.82 -8.58
C HIS A 208 -13.58 -3.58 -8.76
N VAL A 209 -12.46 -3.07 -8.23
CA VAL A 209 -11.17 -3.79 -8.26
C VAL A 209 -11.24 -5.11 -7.50
N TRP A 210 -11.85 -5.12 -6.32
CA TRP A 210 -12.06 -6.36 -5.57
C TRP A 210 -12.88 -7.38 -6.37
N CYS A 211 -13.98 -6.96 -6.96
CA CYS A 211 -14.84 -7.81 -7.78
C CYS A 211 -14.11 -8.38 -9.00
N TRP A 212 -13.33 -7.56 -9.70
CA TRP A 212 -12.57 -7.99 -10.87
C TRP A 212 -11.49 -9.00 -10.49
N ILE A 213 -10.70 -8.74 -9.43
CA ILE A 213 -9.67 -9.67 -8.95
C ILE A 213 -10.29 -11.02 -8.58
N ASN A 214 -11.46 -11.02 -7.93
CA ASN A 214 -12.16 -12.28 -7.65
C ASN A 214 -12.46 -13.04 -8.94
N SER A 215 -13.09 -12.39 -9.93
CA SER A 215 -13.41 -13.01 -11.21
C SER A 215 -12.16 -13.54 -11.94
N PHE A 216 -11.05 -12.80 -11.91
CA PHE A 216 -9.77 -13.24 -12.46
C PHE A 216 -9.24 -14.50 -11.74
N MET A 217 -9.23 -14.48 -10.40
CA MET A 217 -8.67 -15.57 -9.59
C MET A 217 -9.50 -16.86 -9.67
N VAL A 218 -10.80 -16.79 -9.95
CA VAL A 218 -11.66 -17.97 -10.16
C VAL A 218 -11.90 -18.31 -11.64
N ASN A 219 -11.20 -17.65 -12.57
CA ASN A 219 -11.29 -17.87 -14.01
C ASN A 219 -12.72 -17.73 -14.58
N TYR A 220 -13.41 -16.67 -14.19
CA TYR A 220 -14.76 -16.36 -14.68
C TYR A 220 -14.71 -15.62 -16.02
N GLU A 221 -15.65 -15.91 -16.94
CA GLU A 221 -15.73 -15.26 -18.26
C GLU A 221 -15.83 -13.73 -18.20
N SER A 222 -16.29 -13.17 -17.08
CA SER A 222 -16.40 -11.71 -16.89
C SER A 222 -15.07 -10.99 -16.64
N ALA A 223 -14.01 -11.73 -16.31
CA ALA A 223 -12.64 -11.19 -16.31
C ALA A 223 -12.05 -11.39 -17.71
N ASP A 224 -12.65 -10.71 -18.70
CA ASP A 224 -12.20 -10.75 -20.08
C ASP A 224 -10.85 -10.02 -20.19
N ILE A 225 -9.77 -10.80 -20.31
CA ILE A 225 -8.41 -10.28 -20.48
C ILE A 225 -8.25 -9.72 -21.91
N ASP A 226 -9.08 -10.19 -22.84
CA ASP A 226 -8.97 -9.92 -24.28
C ASP A 226 -9.85 -8.74 -24.76
N ASP A 227 -10.50 -8.00 -23.85
CA ASP A 227 -11.33 -6.81 -24.17
C ASP A 227 -10.49 -5.58 -24.64
N GLY A 228 -9.30 -5.83 -25.18
CA GLY A 228 -8.63 -4.94 -26.14
C GLY A 228 -7.33 -4.27 -25.69
N GLU A 229 -7.06 -4.16 -24.39
CA GLU A 229 -5.91 -3.39 -23.87
C GLU A 229 -4.82 -4.21 -23.16
N TYR A 230 -5.11 -5.38 -22.61
CA TYR A 230 -4.13 -6.14 -21.82
C TYR A 230 -3.42 -7.19 -22.67
N LYS A 231 -2.30 -6.80 -23.28
CA LYS A 231 -1.56 -7.66 -24.21
C LYS A 231 -0.31 -8.26 -23.56
N THR A 232 -0.11 -9.55 -23.85
CA THR A 232 1.12 -10.30 -23.57
C THR A 232 2.40 -9.59 -24.01
N ASP A 233 2.30 -8.76 -25.05
CA ASP A 233 3.42 -8.01 -25.65
C ASP A 233 3.96 -6.89 -24.74
N GLU A 234 3.26 -6.55 -23.66
CA GLU A 234 3.67 -5.52 -22.69
C GLU A 234 4.37 -6.09 -21.45
N GLU A 235 4.53 -7.41 -21.34
CA GLU A 235 5.14 -8.03 -20.16
C GLU A 235 6.59 -7.58 -19.94
N ALA A 236 7.37 -7.49 -21.01
CA ALA A 236 8.76 -7.04 -20.93
C ALA A 236 8.83 -5.59 -20.43
N LYS A 237 7.96 -4.73 -20.97
CA LYS A 237 7.86 -3.32 -20.56
C LYS A 237 7.39 -3.20 -19.11
N PHE A 238 6.39 -3.96 -18.70
CA PHE A 238 5.95 -4.04 -17.30
C PHE A 238 7.09 -4.46 -16.37
N LYS A 239 7.87 -5.49 -16.73
CA LYS A 239 8.99 -5.97 -15.91
C LYS A 239 10.07 -4.89 -15.79
N GLU A 240 10.45 -4.26 -16.89
CA GLU A 240 11.39 -3.13 -16.91
C GLU A 240 10.87 -1.94 -16.07
N ASP A 241 9.60 -1.59 -16.24
CA ASP A 241 8.99 -0.42 -15.62
C ASP A 241 8.53 -0.65 -14.18
N MET A 242 8.36 -1.87 -13.68
CA MET A 242 7.73 -2.07 -12.36
C MET A 242 8.43 -3.09 -11.47
N ILE A 243 9.26 -3.96 -12.04
CA ILE A 243 9.92 -5.05 -11.31
C ILE A 243 11.42 -4.78 -11.19
N GLU A 244 12.07 -4.40 -12.28
CA GLU A 244 13.51 -4.14 -12.31
C GLU A 244 13.89 -2.95 -11.40
N GLY A 245 14.93 -3.13 -10.58
CA GLY A 245 15.41 -2.11 -9.64
C GLY A 245 14.53 -1.90 -8.40
N GLU A 246 13.33 -2.49 -8.32
CA GLU A 246 12.38 -2.34 -7.20
C GLU A 246 12.59 -3.35 -6.05
N GLY A 247 13.70 -4.09 -6.07
CA GLY A 247 14.09 -4.97 -4.97
C GLY A 247 13.24 -6.24 -4.82
N TRP A 248 12.60 -6.68 -5.90
CA TRP A 248 11.98 -8.00 -5.97
C TRP A 248 13.05 -9.10 -5.91
N PRO A 249 12.90 -10.14 -5.07
CA PRO A 249 13.80 -11.28 -5.08
C PRO A 249 13.64 -12.09 -6.36
N GLU A 250 14.75 -12.61 -6.90
CA GLU A 250 14.76 -13.42 -8.12
C GLU A 250 13.77 -14.59 -8.06
N TRP A 251 13.71 -15.31 -6.92
CA TRP A 251 12.78 -16.42 -6.73
C TRP A 251 11.31 -16.00 -6.87
N MET A 252 10.96 -14.79 -6.42
CA MET A 252 9.59 -14.28 -6.47
C MET A 252 9.23 -13.83 -7.88
N VAL A 253 10.22 -13.27 -8.60
CA VAL A 253 10.10 -12.97 -10.03
C VAL A 253 9.82 -14.24 -10.83
N GLU A 254 10.54 -15.33 -10.57
CA GLU A 254 10.21 -16.63 -11.18
C GLU A 254 8.84 -17.14 -10.70
N ALA A 255 8.53 -17.04 -9.41
CA ALA A 255 7.32 -17.59 -8.81
C ALA A 255 6.02 -17.00 -9.37
N PHE A 256 5.95 -15.69 -9.62
CA PHE A 256 4.72 -15.12 -10.18
C PHE A 256 4.52 -15.46 -11.66
N ASN A 257 5.56 -15.90 -12.36
CA ASN A 257 5.46 -16.42 -13.73
C ASN A 257 5.06 -17.91 -13.78
N ALA A 258 5.07 -18.60 -12.63
CA ALA A 258 4.78 -20.03 -12.58
C ALA A 258 3.35 -20.32 -13.07
N THR A 259 3.23 -21.36 -13.88
CA THR A 259 1.99 -21.81 -14.53
C THR A 259 1.28 -22.93 -13.78
N SER A 260 1.91 -23.45 -12.73
CA SER A 260 1.41 -24.56 -11.91
C SER A 260 2.01 -24.54 -10.50
N LEU A 261 1.37 -25.26 -9.57
CA LEU A 261 1.89 -25.43 -8.21
C LEU A 261 3.17 -26.28 -8.19
N GLU A 262 3.31 -27.23 -9.10
CA GLU A 262 4.50 -28.07 -9.25
C GLU A 262 5.71 -27.22 -9.68
N GLU A 263 5.52 -26.33 -10.65
CA GLU A 263 6.54 -25.38 -11.09
C GLU A 263 6.94 -24.43 -9.95
N LEU A 264 5.95 -23.88 -9.23
CA LEU A 264 6.21 -23.04 -8.05
C LEU A 264 7.03 -23.79 -6.98
N ALA A 265 6.72 -25.05 -6.72
CA ALA A 265 7.46 -25.87 -5.78
C ALA A 265 8.92 -26.10 -6.23
N ALA A 266 9.13 -26.33 -7.53
CA ALA A 266 10.48 -26.47 -8.11
C ALA A 266 11.30 -25.18 -7.98
N ILE A 267 10.69 -24.01 -8.20
CA ILE A 267 11.31 -22.70 -8.01
C ILE A 267 11.70 -22.51 -6.55
N LYS A 268 10.78 -22.75 -5.60
CA LYS A 268 11.07 -22.62 -4.17
C LYS A 268 12.21 -23.55 -3.74
N HIS A 269 12.25 -24.78 -4.25
CA HIS A 269 13.34 -25.72 -4.01
C HIS A 269 14.68 -25.20 -4.56
N LYS A 270 14.71 -24.70 -5.81
CA LYS A 270 15.91 -24.10 -6.44
C LYS A 270 16.52 -22.98 -5.59
N TYR A 271 15.69 -22.15 -4.96
CA TYR A 271 16.12 -21.01 -4.14
C TYR A 271 16.17 -21.28 -2.63
N ASN A 272 15.98 -22.53 -2.18
CA ASN A 272 15.93 -22.91 -0.75
C ASN A 272 14.92 -22.09 0.08
N ILE A 273 13.78 -21.73 -0.51
CA ILE A 273 12.69 -21.03 0.18
C ILE A 273 11.87 -22.06 0.94
N LYS A 274 11.68 -21.83 2.24
CA LYS A 274 10.83 -22.69 3.08
C LYS A 274 9.38 -22.59 2.59
N GLN A 275 8.71 -23.73 2.50
CA GLN A 275 7.28 -23.82 2.21
C GLN A 275 6.46 -23.23 3.35
#